data_AF-A0A4Y9IHH6-F1
#
_entry.id   AF-A0A4Y9IHH6-F1
#
_cell.length_a   1.000
_cell.length_b   1.000
_cell.length_c   1.000
_cell.angle_alpha   90.00
_cell.angle_beta   90.00
_cell.angle_gamma   90.00
#
_symmetry.space_group_name_H-M   'P 1'
#
loop_
_entity.id
_entity.type
_entity.pdbx_description
1 polymer ?
#
loop_
_entity_poly.entity_id
_entity_poly.type
_entity_poly.pdbx_seq_one_letter_code
_entity_poly.pdbx_strand_id
1 'polypeptide(L)'
;FGYPAAEVLGRNVRMLMPAPHAPAHDGYLQRYLATGEARIIGTGREVAGLHRDGSAVPLRLAIGRADTPDGPLFVGFLTDLRGIKEAEMRLGIAASVFEHSYEAVLILDSDHHVVDANPAFERMTGLCREDVLGTPVEDLYPAPAEPDDDTATEAQG
;
A
#
# COMPACT_ATOMS: atom_id res chain seq x y z
N PHE A 1 -10.36 14.21 -10.88
CA PHE A 1 -10.84 15.53 -10.37
C PHE A 1 -12.34 15.77 -10.55
N GLY A 2 -13.03 15.10 -11.48
CA GLY A 2 -14.50 15.23 -11.57
C GLY A 2 -14.97 16.52 -12.26
N TYR A 3 -14.05 17.32 -12.80
CA TYR A 3 -14.36 18.46 -13.65
C TYR A 3 -14.17 18.07 -15.12
N PRO A 4 -15.10 18.45 -16.03
CA PRO A 4 -14.83 18.41 -17.46
C PRO A 4 -13.80 19.49 -17.82
N ALA A 5 -13.03 19.25 -18.88
CA ALA A 5 -11.96 20.16 -19.30
C ALA A 5 -12.45 21.61 -19.52
N ALA A 6 -13.63 21.77 -20.13
CA ALA A 6 -14.23 23.08 -20.40
C ALA A 6 -14.48 23.92 -19.13
N GLU A 7 -14.66 23.28 -17.97
CA GLU A 7 -14.83 23.99 -16.69
C GLU A 7 -13.52 24.36 -16.00
N VAL A 8 -12.39 23.78 -16.46
CA VAL A 8 -11.05 24.04 -15.90
C VAL A 8 -10.27 25.01 -16.78
N LEU A 9 -10.45 24.95 -18.10
CA LEU A 9 -9.76 25.82 -19.04
C LEU A 9 -10.08 27.30 -18.76
N GLY A 10 -9.02 28.13 -18.73
CA GLY A 10 -9.11 29.56 -18.40
C GLY A 10 -9.33 29.88 -16.92
N ARG A 11 -9.46 28.88 -16.05
CA ARG A 11 -9.56 29.06 -14.60
C ARG A 11 -8.20 28.90 -13.95
N ASN A 12 -8.04 29.53 -12.79
CA ASN A 12 -6.82 29.36 -12.00
C ASN A 12 -6.78 27.94 -11.39
N VAL A 13 -5.66 27.25 -11.57
CA VAL A 13 -5.44 25.85 -11.12
C VAL A 13 -5.63 25.67 -9.60
N ARG A 14 -5.58 26.74 -8.81
CA ARG A 14 -5.87 26.71 -7.38
C ARG A 14 -7.21 26.06 -7.02
N MET A 15 -8.18 26.04 -7.96
CA MET A 15 -9.47 25.37 -7.79
C MET A 15 -9.35 23.85 -7.56
N LEU A 16 -8.23 23.25 -7.99
CA LEU A 16 -7.94 21.81 -7.84
C LEU A 16 -7.11 21.52 -6.59
N MET A 17 -6.97 22.49 -5.67
CA MET A 17 -6.11 22.38 -4.48
C MET A 17 -6.96 22.54 -3.21
N PRO A 18 -6.64 21.81 -2.14
CA PRO A 18 -7.24 22.06 -0.83
C PRO A 18 -6.59 23.27 -0.14
N ALA A 19 -7.22 23.75 0.94
CA ALA A 19 -6.56 24.65 1.87
C ALA A 19 -5.39 23.94 2.59
N PRO A 20 -4.30 24.66 2.93
CA PRO A 20 -4.06 26.08 2.73
C PRO A 20 -3.47 26.44 1.34
N HIS A 21 -3.27 25.46 0.47
CA HIS A 21 -2.53 25.67 -0.79
C HIS A 21 -3.31 26.46 -1.83
N ALA A 22 -4.62 26.27 -1.94
CA ALA A 22 -5.46 27.04 -2.87
C ALA A 22 -5.30 28.56 -2.72
N PRO A 23 -5.53 29.18 -1.54
CA PRO A 23 -5.36 30.63 -1.39
C PRO A 23 -3.92 31.11 -1.56
N ALA A 24 -2.92 30.26 -1.26
CA ALA A 24 -1.51 30.62 -1.33
C ALA A 24 -0.88 30.44 -2.73
N HIS A 25 -1.57 29.77 -3.65
CA HIS A 25 -0.98 29.29 -4.91
C HIS A 25 -0.34 30.39 -5.77
N ASP A 26 -1.02 31.52 -5.94
CA ASP A 26 -0.51 32.62 -6.77
C ASP A 26 0.79 33.19 -6.19
N GLY A 27 0.92 33.21 -4.86
CA GLY A 27 2.16 33.59 -4.19
C GLY A 27 3.32 32.62 -4.48
N TYR A 28 3.04 31.32 -4.68
CA TYR A 28 4.06 30.35 -5.07
C TYR A 28 4.63 30.66 -6.46
N LEU A 29 3.75 30.99 -7.42
CA LEU A 29 4.18 31.39 -8.78
C LEU A 29 4.93 32.70 -8.75
N GLN A 30 4.41 33.73 -8.08
CA GLN A 30 5.07 35.05 -7.99
C GLN A 30 6.46 34.93 -7.38
N ARG A 31 6.60 34.18 -6.28
CA ARG A 31 7.90 33.92 -5.66
C ARG A 31 8.84 33.23 -6.63
N TYR A 32 8.39 32.17 -7.31
CA TYR A 32 9.23 31.47 -8.28
C TYR A 32 9.66 32.37 -9.45
N LEU A 33 8.75 33.18 -10.00
CA LEU A 33 9.08 34.11 -11.08
C LEU A 33 10.08 35.19 -10.65
N ALA A 34 10.01 35.63 -9.40
CA ALA A 34 10.93 36.63 -8.86
C ALA A 34 12.31 36.06 -8.49
N THR A 35 12.37 34.84 -7.93
CA THR A 35 13.61 34.29 -7.36
C THR A 35 14.26 33.19 -8.20
N GLY A 36 13.53 32.57 -9.12
CA GLY A 36 13.96 31.38 -9.85
C GLY A 36 14.02 30.10 -9.00
N GLU A 37 13.72 30.16 -7.70
CA GLU A 37 13.84 29.02 -6.79
C GLU A 37 12.71 28.00 -6.99
N ALA A 38 13.00 26.94 -7.74
CA ALA A 38 12.13 25.81 -7.94
C ALA A 38 12.02 24.94 -6.67
N ARG A 39 10.82 24.85 -6.09
CA ARG A 39 10.53 23.90 -4.97
C ARG A 39 9.89 22.58 -5.42
N ILE A 40 9.29 22.54 -6.61
CA ILE A 40 8.61 21.37 -7.19
C ILE A 40 9.11 21.05 -8.60
N ILE A 41 9.63 22.05 -9.33
CA ILE A 41 10.11 21.87 -10.70
C ILE A 41 11.35 20.97 -10.67
N GLY A 42 11.30 19.86 -11.40
CA GLY A 42 12.40 18.90 -11.57
C GLY A 42 12.45 17.71 -10.59
N THR A 43 11.83 17.79 -9.41
CA THR A 43 11.94 16.74 -8.37
C THR A 43 10.70 15.87 -8.20
N GLY A 44 9.52 16.37 -8.56
CA GLY A 44 8.25 15.68 -8.31
C GLY A 44 7.90 15.62 -6.82
N ARG A 45 6.62 15.77 -6.45
CA ARG A 45 6.18 15.75 -5.05
C ARG A 45 4.79 15.15 -4.90
N GLU A 46 4.57 14.40 -3.83
CA GLU A 46 3.22 14.04 -3.40
C GLU A 46 2.47 15.25 -2.83
N VAL A 47 1.29 15.50 -3.35
CA VAL A 47 0.40 16.60 -2.98
C VAL A 47 -1.04 16.09 -2.90
N ALA A 48 -1.88 16.80 -2.17
CA ALA A 48 -3.33 16.59 -2.22
C ALA A 48 -3.95 17.50 -3.28
N GLY A 49 -4.69 16.94 -4.22
CA GLY A 49 -5.64 17.64 -5.05
C GLY A 49 -7.04 17.64 -4.43
N LEU A 50 -7.90 18.54 -4.88
CA LEU A 50 -9.30 18.62 -4.46
C LEU A 50 -10.22 18.20 -5.60
N HIS A 51 -10.96 17.12 -5.42
CA HIS A 51 -11.99 16.67 -6.34
C HIS A 51 -13.22 17.58 -6.30
N ARG A 52 -14.03 17.59 -7.36
CA ARG A 52 -15.29 18.35 -7.44
C ARG A 52 -16.21 18.11 -6.24
N ASP A 53 -16.28 16.89 -5.75
CA ASP A 53 -17.14 16.51 -4.62
C ASP A 53 -16.55 16.90 -3.25
N GLY A 54 -15.38 17.56 -3.22
CA GLY A 54 -14.69 17.97 -2.01
C GLY A 54 -13.74 16.92 -1.43
N SER A 55 -13.68 15.70 -1.99
CA SER A 55 -12.73 14.69 -1.54
C SER A 55 -11.28 15.04 -1.93
N ALA A 56 -10.34 14.68 -1.07
CA ALA A 56 -8.93 14.82 -1.36
C ALA A 56 -8.45 13.68 -2.28
N VAL A 57 -7.69 14.03 -3.31
CA VAL A 57 -7.06 13.08 -4.23
C VAL A 57 -5.56 13.11 -3.98
N PRO A 58 -4.93 12.01 -3.53
CA PRO A 58 -3.47 11.94 -3.46
C PRO A 58 -2.87 11.91 -4.86
N LEU A 59 -1.93 12.80 -5.13
CA LEU A 59 -1.34 12.99 -6.44
C LEU A 59 0.17 13.08 -6.33
N ARG A 60 0.88 12.56 -7.33
CA ARG A 60 2.27 12.95 -7.58
C ARG A 60 2.29 14.04 -8.64
N LEU A 61 2.77 15.23 -8.27
CA LEU A 61 2.89 16.41 -9.12
C LEU A 61 4.34 16.61 -9.55
N ALA A 62 4.58 16.72 -10.86
CA ALA A 62 5.83 17.24 -11.41
C ALA A 62 5.51 18.47 -12.27
N ILE A 63 6.36 19.50 -12.20
CA ILE A 63 6.19 20.72 -12.99
C ILE A 63 7.41 20.91 -13.88
N GLY A 64 7.18 21.14 -15.17
CA GLY A 64 8.17 21.64 -16.11
C GLY A 64 7.94 23.11 -16.40
N ARG A 65 8.99 23.80 -16.86
CA ARG A 65 8.92 25.17 -17.38
C ARG A 65 9.54 25.19 -18.78
N ALA A 66 8.94 25.97 -19.66
CA ALA A 66 9.53 26.39 -20.92
C ALA A 66 9.40 27.90 -21.06
N ASP A 67 10.43 28.56 -21.57
CA ASP A 67 10.33 29.98 -21.94
C ASP A 67 9.76 30.09 -23.36
N THR A 68 8.77 30.96 -23.53
CA THR A 68 8.11 31.21 -24.82
C THR A 68 8.12 32.71 -25.12
N PRO A 69 7.90 33.14 -26.39
CA PRO A 69 7.80 34.56 -26.73
C PRO A 69 6.73 35.31 -25.94
N ASP A 70 5.67 34.63 -25.51
CA ASP A 70 4.55 35.20 -24.75
C ASP A 70 4.77 35.15 -23.23
N GLY A 71 5.92 34.63 -22.78
CA GLY A 71 6.30 34.47 -21.38
C GLY A 71 6.53 33.01 -20.95
N PRO A 72 6.73 32.76 -19.65
CA PRO A 72 6.99 31.43 -19.15
C PRO A 72 5.74 30.56 -19.21
N LEU A 73 5.86 29.40 -19.84
CA LEU A 73 4.85 28.34 -19.84
C LEU A 73 5.19 27.29 -18.78
N PHE A 74 4.19 26.91 -17.98
CA PHE A 74 4.31 25.85 -16.98
C PHE A 74 3.49 24.64 -17.40
N VAL A 75 4.08 23.46 -17.32
CA VAL A 75 3.41 22.19 -17.64
C VAL A 75 3.41 21.32 -16.39
N GLY A 76 2.23 20.96 -15.91
CA GLY A 76 2.05 20.07 -14.75
C GLY A 76 1.71 18.65 -15.19
N PHE A 77 2.44 17.67 -14.66
CA PHE A 77 2.13 16.25 -14.76
C PHE A 77 1.56 15.77 -13.43
N LEU A 78 0.38 15.15 -13.47
CA LEU A 78 -0.32 14.66 -12.29
C LEU A 78 -0.52 13.15 -12.44
N THR A 79 -0.01 12.37 -11.49
CA THR A 79 -0.30 10.94 -11.38
C THR A 79 -1.24 10.72 -10.20
N ASP A 80 -2.39 10.09 -10.45
CA ASP A 80 -3.32 9.67 -9.39
C ASP A 80 -2.72 8.51 -8.59
N LEU A 81 -2.64 8.67 -7.26
CA LEU A 81 -2.04 7.69 -6.37
C LEU A 81 -3.08 6.89 -5.58
N ARG A 82 -4.40 7.10 -5.80
CA ARG A 82 -5.44 6.38 -5.04
C ARG A 82 -5.29 4.88 -5.16
N GLY A 83 -5.14 4.35 -6.38
CA GLY A 83 -4.98 2.90 -6.60
C GLY A 83 -3.74 2.33 -5.92
N ILE A 84 -2.63 3.07 -5.90
CA ILE A 84 -1.39 2.65 -5.22
C ILE A 84 -1.63 2.60 -3.71
N LYS A 85 -2.18 3.67 -3.13
CA LYS A 85 -2.43 3.76 -1.68
C LYS A 85 -3.48 2.75 -1.21
N GLU A 86 -4.51 2.49 -2.02
CA GLU A 86 -5.51 1.45 -1.73
C GLU A 86 -4.89 0.05 -1.74
N ALA A 87 -4.00 -0.24 -2.70
CA ALA A 87 -3.30 -1.53 -2.74
C ALA A 87 -2.37 -1.70 -1.53
N GLU A 88 -1.59 -0.68 -1.19
CA GLU A 88 -0.73 -0.66 0.00
C GLU A 88 -1.53 -0.87 1.29
N MET A 89 -2.67 -0.18 1.43
CA MET A 89 -3.55 -0.34 2.58
C MET A 89 -4.13 -1.76 2.66
N ARG A 90 -4.59 -2.33 1.53
CA ARG A 90 -5.10 -3.71 1.50
C ARG A 90 -4.04 -4.72 1.88
N LEU A 91 -2.83 -4.56 1.37
CA LEU A 91 -1.70 -5.42 1.72
C LEU A 91 -1.37 -5.31 3.22
N GLY A 92 -1.36 -4.09 3.76
CA GLY A 92 -1.14 -3.85 5.19
C GLY A 92 -2.22 -4.49 6.08
N ILE A 93 -3.49 -4.41 5.69
CA ILE A 93 -4.59 -5.08 6.41
C ILE A 93 -4.42 -6.60 6.34
N ALA A 94 -4.14 -7.17 5.17
CA ALA A 94 -3.94 -8.60 5.02
C ALA A 94 -2.76 -9.12 5.87
N ALA A 95 -1.63 -8.41 5.86
CA ALA A 95 -0.48 -8.72 6.70
C ALA A 95 -0.82 -8.62 8.19
N SER A 96 -1.58 -7.60 8.59
CA SER A 96 -2.05 -7.43 9.97
C SER A 96 -2.97 -8.57 10.41
N VAL A 97 -3.88 -9.02 9.55
CA VAL A 97 -4.76 -10.17 9.82
C VAL A 97 -3.94 -11.45 9.96
N PHE A 98 -2.98 -11.70 9.06
CA PHE A 98 -2.09 -12.84 9.17
C PHE A 98 -1.36 -12.85 10.52
N GLU A 99 -0.74 -11.72 10.88
CA GLU A 99 0.17 -11.65 12.02
C GLU A 99 -0.51 -11.55 13.39
N HIS A 100 -1.74 -11.03 13.42
CA HIS A 100 -2.51 -10.88 14.65
C HIS A 100 -3.73 -11.81 14.72
N SER A 101 -3.85 -12.76 13.79
CA SER A 101 -4.82 -13.84 13.94
C SER A 101 -4.54 -14.64 15.22
N TYR A 102 -5.60 -15.16 15.83
CA TYR A 102 -5.51 -16.13 16.93
C TYR A 102 -5.56 -17.58 16.44
N GLU A 103 -5.90 -17.80 15.17
CA GLU A 103 -5.86 -19.10 14.52
C GLU A 103 -4.49 -19.33 13.89
N ALA A 104 -3.97 -20.56 14.02
CA ALA A 104 -2.74 -20.97 13.34
C ALA A 104 -2.94 -20.94 11.82
N VAL A 105 -2.12 -20.15 11.13
CA VAL A 105 -2.12 -20.04 9.67
C VAL A 105 -0.75 -20.42 9.14
N LEU A 106 -0.73 -21.34 8.17
CA LEU A 106 0.45 -21.70 7.38
C LEU A 106 0.22 -21.31 5.92
N ILE A 107 1.28 -20.82 5.27
CA ILE A 107 1.33 -20.58 3.83
C ILE A 107 2.24 -21.63 3.22
N LEU A 108 1.77 -22.31 2.18
CA LEU A 108 2.52 -23.36 1.49
C LEU A 108 2.79 -22.96 0.03
N ASP A 109 3.88 -23.47 -0.55
CA ASP A 109 4.10 -23.42 -1.99
C ASP A 109 3.37 -24.55 -2.73
N SER A 110 3.61 -24.67 -4.05
CA SER A 110 3.00 -25.70 -4.89
C SER A 110 3.45 -27.12 -4.58
N ASP A 111 4.59 -27.30 -3.91
CA ASP A 111 5.15 -28.59 -3.51
C ASP A 111 4.85 -28.90 -2.04
N HIS A 112 3.92 -28.15 -1.42
CA HIS A 112 3.48 -28.29 -0.03
C HIS A 112 4.57 -28.01 1.02
N HIS A 113 5.62 -27.25 0.66
CA HIS A 113 6.60 -26.77 1.63
C HIS A 113 6.10 -25.48 2.30
N VAL A 114 6.43 -25.31 3.58
CA VAL A 114 6.04 -24.11 4.34
C VAL A 114 6.81 -22.90 3.83
N VAL A 115 6.10 -21.91 3.32
CA VAL A 115 6.64 -20.61 2.91
C VAL A 115 6.53 -19.60 4.05
N ASP A 116 5.49 -19.72 4.88
CA ASP A 116 5.32 -18.87 6.04
C ASP A 116 4.41 -19.49 7.11
N ALA A 117 4.54 -19.03 8.35
CA ALA A 117 3.67 -19.37 9.46
C ALA A 117 3.45 -18.13 10.35
N ASN A 118 2.21 -17.91 10.78
CA ASN A 118 1.90 -16.76 11.63
C ASN A 118 2.28 -17.01 13.10
N PRO A 119 2.37 -15.97 13.95
CA PRO A 119 2.69 -16.13 15.37
C PRO A 119 1.70 -17.00 16.16
N ALA A 120 0.46 -17.16 15.69
CA ALA A 120 -0.49 -18.08 16.33
C ALA A 120 -0.13 -19.54 16.14
N PHE A 121 0.42 -19.90 14.96
CA PHE A 121 0.95 -21.24 14.73
C PHE A 121 1.97 -21.61 15.80
N GLU A 122 2.98 -20.77 16.04
CA GLU A 122 4.00 -21.06 17.06
C GLU A 122 3.39 -21.20 18.46
N ARG A 123 2.46 -20.31 18.83
CA ARG A 123 1.81 -20.38 20.15
C ARG A 123 0.97 -21.64 20.34
N MET A 124 0.35 -22.13 19.27
CA MET A 124 -0.56 -23.27 19.34
C MET A 124 0.16 -24.61 19.22
N THR A 125 1.16 -24.71 18.34
CA THR A 125 1.90 -25.96 18.07
C THR A 125 3.17 -26.08 18.90
N GLY A 126 3.74 -24.96 19.35
CA GLY A 126 5.04 -24.90 20.01
C GLY A 126 6.23 -24.98 19.05
N LEU A 127 5.99 -25.05 17.74
CA LEU A 127 7.03 -25.10 16.71
C LEU A 127 7.45 -23.67 16.32
N CYS A 128 8.75 -23.39 16.32
CA CYS A 128 9.27 -22.10 15.86
C CYS A 128 9.06 -21.95 14.35
N ARG A 129 8.61 -20.77 13.89
CA ARG A 129 8.45 -20.44 12.47
C ARG A 129 9.72 -20.73 11.70
N GLU A 130 10.86 -20.28 12.22
CA GLU A 130 12.16 -20.41 11.55
C GLU A 130 12.58 -21.87 11.32
N ASP A 131 12.16 -22.78 12.19
CA ASP A 131 12.47 -24.21 12.08
C ASP A 131 11.56 -24.93 11.08
N VAL A 132 10.36 -24.39 10.82
CA VAL A 132 9.39 -24.99 9.89
C VAL A 132 9.48 -24.41 8.49
N LEU A 133 10.12 -23.26 8.27
CA LEU A 133 10.26 -22.68 6.93
C LEU A 133 11.01 -23.64 5.99
N GLY A 134 10.40 -23.91 4.83
CA GLY A 134 10.92 -24.78 3.79
C GLY A 134 10.78 -26.27 4.06
N THR A 135 10.18 -26.69 5.19
CA THR A 135 9.92 -28.12 5.44
C THR A 135 8.60 -28.55 4.79
N PRO A 136 8.46 -29.82 4.38
CA PRO A 136 7.18 -30.39 3.97
C PRO A 136 6.15 -30.29 5.11
N VAL A 137 4.94 -29.83 4.82
CA VAL A 137 3.90 -29.67 5.85
C VAL A 137 3.54 -30.97 6.57
N GLU A 138 3.72 -32.11 5.89
CA GLU A 138 3.48 -33.46 6.41
C GLU A 138 4.43 -33.86 7.55
N ASP A 139 5.63 -33.29 7.59
CA ASP A 139 6.61 -33.55 8.66
C ASP A 139 6.24 -32.84 9.97
N LEU A 140 5.33 -31.86 9.93
CA LEU A 140 4.89 -31.10 11.10
C LEU A 140 3.87 -31.86 11.96
N TYR A 141 3.17 -32.83 11.38
CA TYR A 141 2.21 -33.69 12.07
C TYR A 141 2.52 -35.15 11.72
N PRO A 142 3.44 -35.80 12.44
CA PRO A 142 3.58 -37.24 12.29
C PRO A 142 2.22 -37.89 12.55
N ALA A 143 1.87 -38.89 11.73
CA ALA A 143 0.63 -39.64 11.89
C ALA A 143 0.43 -40.01 13.37
N PRO A 144 -0.80 -39.88 13.93
CA PRO A 144 -1.03 -40.27 15.31
C PRO A 144 -0.50 -41.69 15.49
N ALA A 145 0.31 -41.90 16.54
CA ALA A 145 0.78 -43.23 16.89
C ALA A 145 -0.42 -44.18 16.84
N GLU A 146 -0.33 -45.22 15.99
CA GLU A 146 -1.38 -46.24 15.96
C GLU A 146 -1.58 -46.73 17.39
N PRO A 147 -2.83 -46.83 17.87
CA PRO A 147 -3.07 -47.31 19.22
C PRO A 147 -2.42 -48.68 19.36
N ASP A 148 -1.55 -48.84 20.38
CA ASP A 148 -0.93 -50.13 20.70
C ASP A 148 -2.03 -51.20 20.78
N ASP A 149 -2.07 -52.13 19.82
CA ASP A 149 -3.06 -53.21 19.71
C ASP A 149 -2.87 -54.30 20.78
N ASP A 150 -2.22 -53.98 21.91
CA ASP A 150 -1.71 -54.94 22.89
C ASP A 150 -2.57 -55.02 24.16
N THR A 151 -3.84 -54.58 24.13
CA THR A 151 -4.79 -54.77 25.24
C THR A 151 -5.92 -55.76 24.96
N ALA A 152 -5.81 -56.57 23.90
CA ALA A 152 -6.77 -57.61 23.56
C ALA A 152 -6.30 -59.03 23.93
N THR A 153 -5.70 -59.26 25.09
CA THR A 153 -5.61 -60.61 25.68
C THR A 153 -5.51 -60.51 27.19
N GLU A 154 -6.64 -60.48 27.91
CA GLU A 154 -6.81 -61.06 29.25
C GLU A 154 -8.22 -60.75 29.79
N ALA A 155 -9.22 -61.45 29.25
CA ALA A 155 -10.51 -61.63 29.91
C ALA A 155 -11.14 -62.96 29.47
N GLN A 156 -10.43 -64.05 29.69
CA GLN A 156 -11.03 -65.39 29.79
C GLN A 156 -10.14 -66.26 30.68
N GLY A 157 -10.61 -66.45 31.91
CA GLY A 157 -10.02 -67.26 32.97
C GLY A 157 -10.87 -67.21 34.21
#